data_AF-A0A8H5LN38-F1
#
_entry.id   AF-A0A8H5LN38-F1
#
_cell.length_a   1.000
_cell.length_b   1.000
_cell.length_c   1.000
_cell.angle_alpha   90.00
_cell.angle_beta   90.00
_cell.angle_gamma   90.00
#
_symmetry.space_group_name_H-M   'P 1'
#
loop_
_entity.id
_entity.type
_entity.pdbx_description
1 polymer ?
#
loop_
_entity_poly.entity_id
_entity_poly.type
_entity_poly.pdbx_seq_one_letter_code
_entity_poly.pdbx_strand_id
1 'polypeptide(L)'
;MDEVENQSSITHRLPLLLQHPSFLISNQLSLIMIFNVSKVLLAVTLATAASAAVIKRQAGTPPAQGDKVTCDYVMTPDQSVAGQSEQDLVTEFNFVIGRSAAVESGKSVTITDGASFVAGSDNSFTVTEDLTINGNTAQQTADFLAGWVGETKEGHVANWLVGSVSCDAVA
;
A
#
# COMPACT_ATOMS: atom_id res chain seq x y z
N MET A 1 50.35 -31.59 -17.79
CA MET A 1 50.50 -30.65 -18.92
C MET A 1 49.10 -30.18 -19.28
N ASP A 2 48.58 -29.07 -18.79
CA ASP A 2 49.15 -28.05 -17.92
C ASP A 2 48.03 -27.45 -17.07
N GLU A 3 48.46 -27.13 -15.86
CA GLU A 3 47.82 -26.43 -14.78
C GLU A 3 47.91 -24.93 -15.09
N VAL A 4 46.81 -24.17 -14.99
CA VAL A 4 46.89 -22.71 -14.91
C VAL A 4 45.90 -22.23 -13.85
N GLU A 5 46.39 -22.17 -12.62
CA GLU A 5 45.93 -21.24 -11.59
C GLU A 5 45.99 -19.81 -12.12
N ASN A 6 44.95 -19.02 -11.88
CA ASN A 6 45.09 -17.57 -11.84
C ASN A 6 44.40 -17.04 -10.59
N GLN A 7 45.16 -17.02 -9.50
CA GLN A 7 44.85 -16.26 -8.31
C GLN A 7 45.22 -14.79 -8.57
N SER A 8 44.28 -13.87 -8.37
CA SER A 8 44.64 -12.47 -8.10
C SER A 8 43.78 -11.92 -6.98
N SER A 9 44.45 -11.82 -5.83
CA SER A 9 44.02 -11.23 -4.57
C SER A 9 44.18 -9.71 -4.68
N ILE A 10 43.12 -8.95 -4.41
CA ILE A 10 43.23 -7.53 -4.07
C ILE A 10 42.42 -7.24 -2.80
N THR A 11 43.13 -7.33 -1.69
CA THR A 11 42.82 -6.74 -0.39
C THR A 11 42.81 -5.23 -0.50
N HIS A 12 41.68 -4.56 -0.27
CA HIS A 12 41.65 -3.12 0.02
C HIS A 12 40.89 -2.81 1.30
N ARG A 13 41.54 -1.94 2.09
CA ARG A 13 41.35 -1.71 3.52
C ARG A 13 40.21 -0.71 3.77
N LEU A 14 39.42 -1.00 4.80
CA LEU A 14 38.63 -0.01 5.53
C LEU A 14 39.53 1.09 6.13
N PRO A 15 39.01 2.31 6.26
CA PRO A 15 39.12 2.99 7.54
C PRO A 15 37.76 3.37 8.13
N LEU A 16 37.61 3.01 9.41
CA LEU A 16 36.64 3.53 10.38
C LEU A 16 36.65 5.06 10.39
N LEU A 17 35.46 5.67 10.39
CA LEU A 17 35.24 6.96 11.04
C LEU A 17 33.99 6.88 11.92
N LEU A 18 34.22 6.62 13.21
CA LEU A 18 33.34 7.00 14.30
C LEU A 18 33.32 8.52 14.41
N GLN A 19 32.13 9.16 14.37
CA GLN A 19 31.87 10.39 15.13
C GLN A 19 30.40 10.45 15.55
N HIS A 20 30.13 10.14 16.82
CA HIS A 20 28.95 10.58 17.56
C HIS A 20 29.25 11.96 18.17
N PRO A 21 28.25 12.85 18.25
CA PRO A 21 28.07 13.61 19.47
C PRO A 21 26.63 13.55 19.99
N SER A 22 26.54 13.13 21.24
CA SER A 22 25.37 13.22 22.11
C SER A 22 24.88 14.66 22.23
N PHE A 23 23.59 14.89 21.98
CA PHE A 23 22.90 16.08 22.46
C PHE A 23 21.71 15.67 23.33
N LEU A 24 21.88 15.91 24.63
CA LEU A 24 20.83 15.96 25.65
C LEU A 24 20.15 17.34 25.56
N ILE A 25 18.87 17.36 25.19
CA ILE A 25 17.97 18.52 25.38
C ILE A 25 16.62 17.93 25.82
N SER A 26 16.38 17.89 27.13
CA SER A 26 15.60 18.88 27.88
C SER A 26 14.09 18.60 27.85
N ASN A 27 13.66 18.04 28.98
CA ASN A 27 12.32 18.03 29.54
C ASN A 27 11.57 19.36 29.28
N GLN A 28 10.41 19.30 28.62
CA GLN A 28 9.35 20.29 28.81
C GLN A 28 7.98 19.61 28.78
N LEU A 29 7.46 19.37 29.98
CA LEU A 29 6.04 19.34 30.23
C LEU A 29 5.41 20.63 29.67
N SER A 30 4.40 20.52 28.82
CA SER A 30 3.48 21.64 28.57
C SER A 30 2.08 21.12 28.27
N LEU A 31 1.23 21.40 29.25
CA LEU A 31 -0.21 21.60 29.23
C LEU A 31 -1.09 20.73 28.31
N ILE A 32 -1.78 19.84 29.00
CA ILE A 32 -3.17 19.43 28.74
C ILE A 32 -4.00 20.62 28.24
N MET A 33 -4.34 20.64 26.95
CA MET A 33 -5.44 21.45 26.44
C MET A 33 -6.74 20.67 26.62
N ILE A 34 -7.57 21.16 27.54
CA ILE A 34 -8.94 20.71 27.77
C ILE A 34 -9.78 21.17 26.58
N PHE A 35 -10.05 20.27 25.64
CA PHE A 35 -11.02 20.54 24.57
C PHE A 35 -12.43 20.49 25.13
N ASN A 36 -13.04 21.67 25.22
CA ASN A 36 -14.44 21.88 25.56
C ASN A 36 -15.27 21.70 24.28
N VAL A 37 -15.75 20.48 24.00
CA VAL A 37 -16.61 20.23 22.84
C VAL A 37 -18.07 20.33 23.29
N SER A 38 -18.68 21.45 22.90
CA SER A 38 -20.08 21.81 23.12
C SER A 38 -21.05 20.71 22.67
N LYS A 39 -22.01 20.41 23.54
CA LYS A 39 -23.22 19.64 23.20
C LYS A 39 -24.09 20.51 22.29
N VAL A 40 -24.27 20.10 21.04
CA VAL A 40 -25.37 20.59 20.19
C VAL A 40 -26.27 19.41 19.86
N LEU A 41 -27.55 19.64 20.12
CA LEU A 41 -28.69 18.72 20.11
C LEU A 41 -29.49 18.90 18.81
N LEU A 42 -30.18 17.82 18.39
CA LEU A 42 -31.37 17.77 17.51
C LEU A 42 -31.09 18.01 16.00
N ALA A 43 -31.74 17.37 15.03
CA ALA A 43 -33.06 16.75 14.99
C ALA A 43 -33.10 15.62 13.94
N VAL A 44 -33.74 14.48 14.25
CA VAL A 44 -34.13 13.47 13.27
C VAL A 44 -35.51 13.82 12.74
N THR A 45 -35.58 14.27 11.50
CA THR A 45 -36.82 14.43 10.73
C THR A 45 -37.06 13.19 9.88
N LEU A 46 -38.17 12.49 10.13
CA LEU A 46 -38.70 11.48 9.21
C LEU A 46 -39.15 12.19 7.92
N ALA A 47 -38.53 11.84 6.79
CA ALA A 47 -39.03 12.15 5.47
C ALA A 47 -39.52 10.86 4.79
N THR A 48 -40.79 10.89 4.43
CA THR A 48 -41.60 9.87 3.78
C THR A 48 -41.05 9.42 2.42
N ALA A 49 -41.11 8.11 2.18
CA ALA A 49 -40.82 7.50 0.89
C ALA A 49 -41.81 7.99 -0.19
N ALA A 50 -41.27 8.59 -1.26
CA ALA A 50 -41.96 8.77 -2.52
C ALA A 50 -41.29 7.88 -3.57
N SER A 51 -42.00 6.82 -3.97
CA SER A 51 -41.58 5.89 -5.02
C SER A 51 -41.70 6.59 -6.38
N ALA A 52 -40.70 7.38 -6.75
CA ALA A 52 -40.53 7.76 -8.14
C ALA A 52 -39.94 6.55 -8.88
N ALA A 53 -40.77 5.87 -9.68
CA ALA A 53 -40.28 4.92 -10.67
C ALA A 53 -39.50 5.71 -11.75
N VAL A 54 -38.22 5.96 -11.48
CA VAL A 54 -37.30 6.49 -12.47
C VAL A 54 -37.09 5.38 -13.49
N ILE A 55 -37.71 5.53 -14.66
CA ILE A 55 -37.29 4.81 -15.86
C ILE A 55 -35.90 5.35 -16.21
N LYS A 56 -34.85 4.75 -15.64
CA LYS A 56 -33.48 4.99 -16.08
C LYS A 56 -33.36 4.36 -17.47
N ARG A 57 -33.37 5.20 -18.49
CA ARG A 57 -32.88 4.82 -19.83
C ARG A 57 -31.49 4.20 -19.62
N GLN A 58 -31.29 2.96 -20.06
CA GLN A 58 -29.97 2.40 -20.33
C GLN A 58 -29.33 3.26 -21.42
N ALA A 59 -28.77 4.41 -21.03
CA ALA A 59 -27.63 4.93 -21.74
C ALA A 59 -26.56 3.85 -21.58
N GLY A 60 -26.21 3.18 -22.67
CA GLY A 60 -25.03 2.32 -22.70
C GLY A 60 -23.90 3.14 -22.12
N THR A 61 -23.57 2.85 -20.87
CA THR A 61 -22.56 3.61 -20.14
C THR A 61 -21.28 3.31 -20.89
N PRO A 62 -20.52 4.34 -21.34
CA PRO A 62 -19.12 4.11 -21.70
C PRO A 62 -18.52 3.29 -20.56
N PRO A 63 -17.71 2.23 -20.80
CA PRO A 63 -17.12 1.48 -19.71
C PRO A 63 -16.49 2.50 -18.77
N ALA A 64 -17.00 2.55 -17.54
CA ALA A 64 -16.52 3.48 -16.54
C ALA A 64 -15.00 3.34 -16.56
N GLN A 65 -14.30 4.44 -16.83
CA GLN A 65 -12.87 4.50 -16.63
C GLN A 65 -12.68 4.09 -15.17
N GLY A 66 -12.17 2.87 -14.94
CA GLY A 66 -12.51 2.10 -13.75
C GLY A 66 -12.35 2.95 -12.49
N ASP A 67 -13.38 2.98 -11.65
CA ASP A 67 -13.39 3.88 -10.50
C ASP A 67 -12.18 3.55 -9.62
N LYS A 68 -11.34 4.55 -9.38
CA LYS A 68 -10.11 4.41 -8.60
C LYS A 68 -10.45 3.97 -7.18
N VAL A 69 -9.66 3.03 -6.66
CA VAL A 69 -9.69 2.66 -5.24
C VAL A 69 -8.34 2.98 -4.60
N THR A 70 -8.40 3.43 -3.35
CA THR A 70 -7.23 3.49 -2.47
C THR A 70 -7.30 2.28 -1.56
N CYS A 71 -6.25 1.47 -1.52
CA CYS A 71 -6.19 0.27 -0.69
C CYS A 71 -4.99 0.30 0.24
N ASP A 72 -5.25 0.01 1.51
CA ASP A 72 -4.25 -0.25 2.53
C ASP A 72 -4.05 -1.77 2.68
N TYR A 73 -2.81 -2.21 2.51
CA TYR A 73 -2.37 -3.59 2.67
C TYR A 73 -1.46 -3.70 3.89
N VAL A 74 -1.57 -4.78 4.65
CA VAL A 74 -0.49 -5.19 5.56
C VAL A 74 0.25 -6.34 4.90
N MET A 75 1.50 -6.13 4.52
CA MET A 75 2.32 -7.08 3.77
C MET A 75 3.54 -7.49 4.58
N THR A 76 3.82 -8.79 4.65
CA THR A 76 5.01 -9.33 5.33
C THR A 76 5.86 -10.09 4.32
N PRO A 77 7.15 -9.74 4.14
CA PRO A 77 8.01 -10.47 3.23
C PRO A 77 8.41 -11.82 3.84
N ASP A 78 8.58 -12.84 2.99
CA ASP A 78 9.02 -14.18 3.36
C ASP A 78 10.52 -14.25 3.73
N GLN A 79 11.26 -13.21 3.39
CA GLN A 79 12.66 -13.03 3.74
C GLN A 79 12.96 -11.59 4.14
N SER A 80 14.11 -11.38 4.78
CA SER A 80 14.54 -10.06 5.22
C SER A 80 14.77 -9.13 4.03
N VAL A 81 14.09 -7.99 4.03
CA VAL A 81 14.33 -6.87 3.09
C VAL A 81 15.17 -5.76 3.72
N ALA A 82 15.83 -6.04 4.85
CA ALA A 82 16.76 -5.10 5.48
C ALA A 82 17.88 -4.71 4.51
N GLY A 83 18.08 -3.40 4.33
CA GLY A 83 19.09 -2.85 3.42
C GLY A 83 18.54 -2.42 2.05
N GLN A 84 17.27 -2.69 1.74
CA GLN A 84 16.59 -2.06 0.61
C GLN A 84 16.40 -0.55 0.89
N SER A 85 16.56 0.28 -0.15
CA SER A 85 16.20 1.70 -0.02
C SER A 85 14.68 1.87 -0.03
N GLU A 86 14.20 3.01 0.44
CA GLU A 86 12.77 3.35 0.39
C GLU A 86 12.24 3.32 -1.05
N GLN A 87 13.01 3.82 -2.01
CA GLN A 87 12.63 3.81 -3.43
C GLN A 87 12.56 2.40 -4.02
N ASP A 88 13.44 1.49 -3.59
CA ASP A 88 13.41 0.09 -4.02
C ASP A 88 12.16 -0.61 -3.47
N LEU A 89 11.80 -0.34 -2.21
CA LEU A 89 10.58 -0.86 -1.61
C LEU A 89 9.31 -0.31 -2.27
N VAL A 90 9.25 0.99 -2.57
CA VAL A 90 8.13 1.56 -3.36
C VAL A 90 8.02 0.85 -4.71
N THR A 91 9.13 0.63 -5.41
CA THR A 91 9.14 -0.07 -6.70
C THR A 91 8.67 -1.50 -6.57
N GLU A 92 9.10 -2.20 -5.52
CA GLU A 92 8.67 -3.55 -5.21
C GLU A 92 7.16 -3.63 -4.94
N PHE A 93 6.61 -2.75 -4.10
CA PHE A 93 5.17 -2.77 -3.78
C PHE A 93 4.31 -2.50 -5.02
N ASN A 94 4.68 -1.49 -5.82
CA ASN A 94 4.04 -1.22 -7.11
C ASN A 94 4.05 -2.45 -8.03
N PHE A 95 5.19 -3.14 -8.09
CA PHE A 95 5.33 -4.35 -8.91
C PHE A 95 4.46 -5.49 -8.38
N VAL A 96 4.57 -5.82 -7.10
CA VAL A 96 3.85 -6.95 -6.47
C VAL A 96 2.34 -6.74 -6.62
N ILE A 97 1.82 -5.56 -6.26
CA ILE A 97 0.39 -5.25 -6.32
C ILE A 97 -0.06 -5.16 -7.78
N GLY A 98 0.63 -4.37 -8.61
CA GLY A 98 0.26 -4.15 -10.00
C GLY A 98 0.28 -5.44 -10.83
N ARG A 99 1.35 -6.24 -10.74
CA ARG A 99 1.48 -7.50 -11.45
C ARG A 99 0.45 -8.52 -10.97
N SER A 100 0.31 -8.72 -9.66
CA SER A 100 -0.63 -9.72 -9.13
C SER A 100 -2.07 -9.38 -9.53
N ALA A 101 -2.45 -8.10 -9.42
CA ALA A 101 -3.77 -7.64 -9.85
C ALA A 101 -3.98 -7.87 -11.35
N ALA A 102 -3.00 -7.56 -12.20
CA ALA A 102 -3.12 -7.75 -13.64
C ALA A 102 -3.23 -9.24 -14.04
N VAL A 103 -2.39 -10.09 -13.45
CA VAL A 103 -2.36 -11.54 -13.75
C VAL A 103 -3.64 -12.22 -13.30
N GLU A 104 -4.09 -11.97 -12.07
CA GLU A 104 -5.23 -12.68 -11.48
C GLU A 104 -6.58 -12.17 -11.99
N SER A 105 -6.70 -10.87 -12.26
CA SER A 105 -7.93 -10.32 -12.85
C SER A 105 -8.03 -10.60 -14.36
N GLY A 106 -6.90 -10.89 -15.02
CA GLY A 106 -6.81 -10.97 -16.48
C GLY A 106 -7.08 -9.63 -17.19
N LYS A 107 -6.96 -8.51 -16.47
CA LYS A 107 -7.28 -7.16 -16.92
C LYS A 107 -6.06 -6.24 -16.79
N SER A 108 -6.05 -5.16 -17.55
CA SER A 108 -5.04 -4.11 -17.38
C SER A 108 -5.28 -3.35 -16.07
N VAL A 109 -4.20 -3.05 -15.36
CA VAL A 109 -4.21 -2.31 -14.10
C VAL A 109 -3.46 -0.99 -14.29
N THR A 110 -4.00 0.08 -13.73
CA THR A 110 -3.35 1.40 -13.68
C THR A 110 -3.06 1.73 -12.22
N ILE A 111 -1.80 2.07 -11.92
CA ILE A 111 -1.37 2.65 -10.64
C ILE A 111 -1.19 4.15 -10.85
N THR A 112 -1.77 4.98 -9.99
CA THR A 112 -1.87 6.44 -10.24
C THR A 112 -0.80 7.24 -9.50
N ASP A 113 -0.64 7.02 -8.20
CA ASP A 113 0.25 7.83 -7.34
C ASP A 113 1.45 7.05 -6.79
N GLY A 114 1.52 5.75 -7.10
CA GLY A 114 2.53 4.82 -6.63
C GLY A 114 2.38 4.46 -5.15
N ALA A 115 2.95 3.32 -4.76
CA ALA A 115 2.92 2.88 -3.37
C ALA A 115 3.54 3.90 -2.40
N SER A 116 2.87 4.11 -1.27
CA SER A 116 3.49 4.65 -0.06
C SER A 116 3.43 3.60 1.05
N PHE A 117 4.34 3.66 2.03
CA PHE A 117 4.35 2.65 3.09
C PHE A 117 4.87 3.15 4.44
N VAL A 118 4.50 2.42 5.49
CA VAL A 118 5.03 2.53 6.85
C VAL A 118 5.51 1.16 7.30
N ALA A 119 6.76 1.07 7.74
CA ALA A 119 7.30 -0.18 8.29
C ALA A 119 6.82 -0.42 9.73
N GLY A 120 6.34 -1.62 10.00
CA GLY A 120 5.99 -2.12 11.32
C GLY A 120 7.20 -2.68 12.07
N SER A 121 7.06 -2.88 13.39
CA SER A 121 8.12 -3.45 14.24
C SER A 121 8.31 -4.96 14.06
N ASP A 122 7.35 -5.64 13.45
CA ASP A 122 7.28 -7.09 13.26
C ASP A 122 7.69 -7.54 11.85
N ASN A 123 8.44 -6.70 11.13
CA ASN A 123 8.82 -6.91 9.73
C ASN A 123 7.63 -6.88 8.74
N SER A 124 6.46 -6.41 9.16
CA SER A 124 5.36 -6.10 8.25
C SER A 124 5.43 -4.65 7.75
N PHE A 125 4.69 -4.37 6.68
CA PHE A 125 4.58 -3.06 6.07
C PHE A 125 3.12 -2.74 5.84
N THR A 126 2.66 -1.58 6.32
CA THR A 126 1.39 -1.01 5.88
C THR A 126 1.66 -0.25 4.59
N VAL A 127 1.08 -0.72 3.48
CA VAL A 127 1.27 -0.17 2.13
C VAL A 127 -0.04 0.44 1.66
N THR A 128 -0.02 1.68 1.22
CA THR A 128 -1.18 2.35 0.61
C THR A 128 -0.93 2.48 -0.89
N GLU A 129 -1.88 2.01 -1.70
CA GLU A 129 -1.79 2.04 -3.17
C GLU A 129 -3.11 2.50 -3.81
N ASP A 130 -2.97 3.36 -4.81
CA ASP A 130 -4.08 3.87 -5.62
C ASP A 130 -4.12 3.17 -6.97
N LEU A 131 -5.14 2.34 -7.19
CA LEU A 131 -5.23 1.55 -8.40
C LEU A 131 -6.63 1.46 -9.03
N THR A 132 -6.62 1.20 -10.33
CA THR A 132 -7.80 0.92 -11.15
C THR A 132 -7.58 -0.40 -11.88
N ILE A 133 -8.54 -1.33 -11.79
CA ILE A 133 -8.62 -2.50 -12.64
C ILE A 133 -9.63 -2.23 -13.76
N ASN A 134 -9.16 -2.12 -15.00
CA ASN A 134 -10.02 -1.68 -16.10
C ASN A 134 -11.20 -2.63 -16.34
N GLY A 135 -12.41 -2.08 -16.36
CA GLY A 135 -13.64 -2.84 -16.51
C GLY A 135 -14.16 -3.47 -15.21
N ASN A 136 -13.62 -3.08 -14.05
CA ASN A 136 -14.27 -3.23 -12.75
C ASN A 136 -14.82 -1.88 -12.28
N THR A 137 -15.88 -1.89 -11.47
CA THR A 137 -16.23 -0.77 -10.61
C THR A 137 -15.28 -0.68 -9.42
N ALA A 138 -15.30 0.42 -8.66
CA ALA A 138 -14.52 0.53 -7.42
C ALA A 138 -14.85 -0.61 -6.46
N GLN A 139 -16.15 -0.89 -6.24
CA GLN A 139 -16.57 -1.98 -5.35
C GLN A 139 -16.07 -3.35 -5.83
N GLN A 140 -16.15 -3.64 -7.13
CA GLN A 140 -15.63 -4.91 -7.68
C GLN A 140 -14.12 -5.02 -7.52
N THR A 141 -13.39 -3.92 -7.64
CA THR A 141 -11.94 -3.89 -7.42
C THR A 141 -11.61 -4.10 -5.94
N ALA A 142 -12.31 -3.42 -5.04
CA ALA A 142 -12.16 -3.60 -3.60
C ALA A 142 -12.46 -5.06 -3.17
N ASP A 143 -13.57 -5.63 -3.61
CA ASP A 143 -13.95 -7.01 -3.30
C ASP A 143 -12.93 -8.02 -3.84
N PHE A 144 -12.39 -7.76 -5.04
CA PHE A 144 -11.35 -8.59 -5.65
C PHE A 144 -10.06 -8.57 -4.82
N LEU A 145 -9.56 -7.39 -4.45
CA LEU A 145 -8.32 -7.24 -3.68
C LEU A 145 -8.47 -7.73 -2.24
N ALA A 146 -9.65 -7.59 -1.64
CA ALA A 146 -9.96 -8.15 -0.33
C ALA A 146 -9.84 -9.68 -0.29
N GLY A 147 -9.97 -10.35 -1.44
CA GLY A 147 -9.74 -11.79 -1.58
C GLY A 147 -8.30 -12.23 -1.36
N TRP A 148 -7.32 -11.31 -1.41
CA TRP A 148 -5.89 -11.64 -1.26
C TRP A 148 -5.46 -11.95 0.17
N VAL A 149 -6.31 -11.70 1.17
CA VAL A 149 -5.96 -11.92 2.58
C VAL A 149 -5.58 -13.38 2.82
N GLY A 150 -4.37 -13.59 3.34
CA GLY A 150 -3.78 -14.91 3.59
C GLY A 150 -3.00 -15.48 2.41
N GLU A 151 -2.99 -14.81 1.25
CA GLU A 151 -2.23 -15.24 0.07
C GLU A 151 -0.83 -14.64 0.05
N THR A 152 0.09 -15.36 -0.57
CA THR A 152 1.46 -14.89 -0.86
C THR A 152 1.55 -14.44 -2.30
N LYS A 153 1.97 -13.19 -2.52
CA LYS A 153 2.19 -12.58 -3.83
C LYS A 153 3.67 -12.57 -4.18
N GLU A 154 3.99 -12.85 -5.43
CA GLU A 154 5.38 -12.93 -5.89
C GLU A 154 5.94 -11.53 -6.20
N GLY A 155 7.08 -11.20 -5.58
CA GLY A 155 7.83 -9.98 -5.81
C GLY A 155 9.21 -10.21 -6.41
N HIS A 156 9.98 -9.14 -6.60
CA HIS A 156 11.35 -9.23 -7.10
C HIS A 156 12.36 -9.50 -5.98
N VAL A 157 12.16 -8.89 -4.80
CA VAL A 157 13.11 -9.01 -3.68
C VAL A 157 12.65 -10.03 -2.65
N ALA A 158 11.35 -10.22 -2.50
CA ALA A 158 10.74 -11.20 -1.60
C ALA A 158 9.37 -11.62 -2.14
N ASN A 159 8.84 -12.73 -1.64
CA ASN A 159 7.41 -12.97 -1.75
C ASN A 159 6.71 -12.34 -0.55
N TRP A 160 5.50 -11.86 -0.75
CA TRP A 160 4.80 -11.02 0.22
C TRP A 160 3.48 -11.67 0.64
N LEU A 161 3.41 -12.08 1.91
CA LEU A 161 2.16 -12.49 2.53
C LEU A 161 1.27 -11.28 2.78
N VAL A 162 0.04 -11.30 2.26
CA VAL A 162 -0.96 -10.26 2.51
C VAL A 162 -1.73 -10.62 3.78
N GLY A 163 -1.48 -9.89 4.86
CA GLY A 163 -2.13 -10.09 6.16
C GLY A 163 -3.51 -9.44 6.27
N SER A 164 -3.72 -8.29 5.63
CA SER A 164 -5.02 -7.62 5.54
C SER A 164 -5.08 -6.71 4.33
N VAL A 165 -6.30 -6.42 3.86
CA VAL A 165 -6.59 -5.44 2.82
C VAL A 165 -7.82 -4.63 3.23
N SER A 166 -7.75 -3.31 3.11
CA SER A 166 -8.88 -2.39 3.28
C SER A 166 -8.89 -1.42 2.11
N CYS A 167 -10.01 -1.31 1.39
CA CYS A 167 -10.10 -0.47 0.21
C CYS A 167 -11.29 0.48 0.31
N ASP A 168 -11.06 1.73 -0.06
CA ASP A 168 -12.08 2.76 -0.17
C ASP A 168 -12.16 3.29 -1.60
N ALA A 169 -13.37 3.52 -2.08
CA ALA A 169 -13.58 4.18 -3.37
C ALA A 169 -13.16 5.65 -3.28
N VAL A 170 -12.38 6.12 -4.25
CA VAL A 170 -12.01 7.52 -4.34
C VAL A 170 -13.08 8.26 -5.14
N ALA A 171 -13.77 9.19 -4.48
CA ALA A 171 -14.86 9.98 -5.04
C ALA A 171 -14.39 11.08 -5.99
#